data_AF-A0A1R0GR19-F1
#
_entry.id   AF-A0A1R0GR19-F1
#
_cell.length_a   1.000
_cell.length_b   1.000
_cell.length_c   1.000
_cell.angle_alpha   90.00
_cell.angle_beta   90.00
_cell.angle_gamma   90.00
#
_symmetry.space_group_name_H-M   'P 1'
#
loop_
_entity.id
_entity.type
_entity.pdbx_description
1 polymer ?
#
loop_
_entity_poly.entity_id
_entity_poly.type
_entity_poly.pdbx_seq_one_letter_code
_entity_poly.pdbx_strand_id
1 'polypeptide(L)' 'MVIVKEYRITNNLTVDEYHIAQLYSVAKLSLNISGDGEGVEIVKNEPYDNEHGKGQYTYKIYHFQS' A
#
# COMPACT_ATOMS: atom_id res chain seq x y z
N MET A 1 -24.28 10.34 2.05
CA MET A 1 -23.71 10.71 3.36
C MET A 1 -22.33 10.09 3.44
N VAL A 2 -21.29 10.86 3.75
CA VAL A 2 -19.90 10.36 3.86
C VAL A 2 -19.59 10.15 5.35
N ILE A 3 -18.93 9.04 5.69
CA ILE A 3 -18.47 8.76 7.06
C ILE A 3 -16.95 8.89 7.08
N VAL A 4 -16.44 9.72 7.98
CA VAL A 4 -14.99 9.91 8.19
C VAL A 4 -14.61 9.27 9.53
N LYS A 5 -13.55 8.46 9.53
CA LYS A 5 -12.98 7.82 10.72
C LYS A 5 -11.46 8.02 10.73
N GLU A 6 -10.93 8.44 11.86
CA GLU A 6 -9.48 8.53 12.08
C GLU A 6 -8.99 7.33 12.89
N TYR A 7 -8.00 6.62 12.37
CA TYR A 7 -7.38 5.47 13.04
C TYR A 7 -5.96 5.87 13.48
N ARG A 8 -5.74 5.99 14.79
CA ARG A 8 -4.42 6.28 15.37
C ARG A 8 -3.76 4.97 15.77
N ILE A 9 -2.67 4.61 15.10
CA ILE A 9 -1.94 3.37 15.33
C ILE A 9 -0.62 3.73 16.01
N THR A 10 -0.51 3.43 17.31
CA THR A 10 0.78 3.54 18.01
C THR A 10 1.70 2.43 17.54
N ASN A 11 2.91 2.77 17.13
CA ASN A 11 3.93 1.82 16.68
C ASN A 11 5.21 2.03 17.50
N ASN A 12 5.95 0.95 17.75
CA ASN A 12 7.23 0.97 18.44
C ASN A 12 8.44 1.15 17.50
N LEU A 13 8.19 1.48 16.23
CA LEU A 13 9.20 1.83 15.24
C LEU A 13 9.40 3.34 15.15
N THR A 14 10.63 3.75 14.83
CA THR A 14 10.90 5.11 14.36
C THR A 14 10.23 5.35 13.00
N VAL A 15 10.12 6.63 12.60
CA VAL A 15 9.52 7.02 11.31
C VAL A 15 10.28 6.38 10.13
N ASP A 16 11.61 6.35 10.19
CA ASP A 16 12.45 5.80 9.13
C ASP A 16 12.33 4.26 9.04
N GLU A 17 12.29 3.58 10.19
CA GLU A 17 12.04 2.14 10.23
C GLU A 17 10.65 1.80 9.70
N TYR A 18 9.63 2.60 10.04
CA TYR A 18 8.27 2.40 9.55
C TYR A 18 8.18 2.58 8.04
N HIS A 19 8.90 3.56 7.46
CA HIS A 19 8.93 3.78 6.02
C HIS A 19 9.36 2.51 5.25
N ILE A 20 10.40 1.83 5.74
CA ILE A 20 10.91 0.59 5.14
C ILE A 20 9.98 -0.58 5.45
N ALA A 21 9.56 -0.73 6.72
CA ALA A 21 8.75 -1.84 7.18
C ALA A 21 7.38 -1.87 6.48
N GLN A 22 6.75 -0.72 6.27
CA GLN A 22 5.45 -0.61 5.62
C GLN A 22 5.51 -1.13 4.17
N LEU A 23 6.54 -0.77 3.41
CA LEU A 23 6.73 -1.25 2.03
C LEU A 23 6.95 -2.77 1.98
N TYR A 24 7.79 -3.29 2.88
CA TYR A 24 8.03 -4.74 3.00
C TYR A 24 6.75 -5.49 3.36
N SER A 25 6.02 -5.04 4.37
CA SER A 25 4.77 -5.66 4.82
C SER A 25 3.72 -5.69 3.72
N VAL A 26 3.56 -4.60 2.95
CA VAL A 26 2.63 -4.55 1.82
C VAL A 26 3.03 -5.54 0.73
N ALA A 27 4.31 -5.62 0.37
CA ALA A 27 4.78 -6.57 -0.64
C ALA A 27 4.56 -8.02 -0.20
N LYS A 28 4.92 -8.35 1.04
CA LYS A 28 4.75 -9.69 1.61
C LYS A 28 3.28 -10.09 1.72
N LEU A 29 2.42 -9.18 2.19
CA LEU A 29 0.98 -9.44 2.26
C LEU A 29 0.40 -9.64 0.86
N SER A 30 0.76 -8.80 -0.12
CA SER A 30 0.27 -8.92 -1.50
C SER A 30 0.65 -10.27 -2.11
N LEU A 31 1.86 -10.78 -1.84
CA LEU A 31 2.28 -12.12 -2.27
C LEU A 31 1.43 -13.22 -1.60
N ASN A 32 1.19 -13.10 -0.29
CA ASN A 32 0.46 -14.12 0.48
C ASN A 32 -1.01 -14.24 0.07
N ILE A 33 -1.65 -13.14 -0.34
CA ILE A 33 -3.07 -13.11 -0.69
C ILE A 33 -3.33 -13.32 -2.18
N SER A 34 -2.28 -13.39 -3.00
CA SER A 34 -2.43 -13.58 -4.45
C SER A 34 -2.35 -15.07 -4.79
N GLY A 35 -3.45 -15.62 -5.31
CA GLY A 35 -3.59 -17.03 -5.65
C GLY A 35 -5.01 -17.34 -6.15
N ASP A 36 -5.15 -18.38 -6.97
CA ASP A 36 -6.44 -18.92 -7.45
C ASP A 36 -7.40 -17.92 -8.15
N GLY A 37 -6.86 -16.81 -8.67
CA GLY A 37 -7.64 -15.76 -9.33
C GLY A 37 -8.14 -14.64 -8.41
N GLU A 38 -7.76 -14.67 -7.13
CA GLU A 38 -7.87 -13.55 -6.19
C GLU A 38 -6.49 -12.91 -5.95
N GLY A 39 -6.48 -11.64 -5.53
CA GLY A 39 -5.26 -10.98 -5.06
C GLY A 39 -5.04 -9.57 -5.58
N VAL A 40 -3.78 -9.17 -5.65
CA VAL A 40 -3.37 -7.79 -5.96
C VAL A 40 -2.50 -7.76 -7.20
N GLU A 41 -3.00 -7.12 -8.25
CA GLU A 41 -2.23 -6.83 -9.46
C GLU A 41 -1.62 -5.42 -9.35
N ILE A 42 -0.32 -5.31 -9.63
CA ILE A 42 0.39 -4.02 -9.68
C ILE A 42 0.46 -3.56 -11.13
N VAL A 43 -0.32 -2.53 -11.48
CA VAL A 43 -0.38 -2.00 -12.84
C VAL A 43 0.66 -0.91 -13.07
N LYS A 44 0.91 -0.06 -12.07
CA LYS A 44 1.98 0.96 -12.09
C LYS A 44 2.69 1.04 -10.74
N ASN A 45 4.00 1.24 -10.78
CA ASN A 45 4.83 1.52 -9.61
C ASN A 45 6.01 2.40 -10.05
N GLU A 46 5.82 3.70 -10.06
CA GLU A 46 6.80 4.65 -10.63
C GLU A 46 7.03 5.85 -9.70
N PRO A 47 8.27 6.38 -9.66
CA PRO A 47 8.53 7.62 -8.93
C PRO A 47 7.82 8.79 -9.62
N TYR A 48 7.39 9.77 -8.84
CA TYR A 48 6.88 11.04 -9.35
C TYR A 48 7.61 12.22 -8.71
N ASP A 49 7.67 13.32 -9.47
CA ASP A 49 8.21 14.61 -9.06
C ASP A 49 7.37 15.68 -9.75
N ASN A 50 6.50 16.36 -9.00
CA ASN A 50 5.56 17.35 -9.53
C ASN A 50 5.38 18.53 -8.56
N GLU A 51 4.47 19.44 -8.90
CA GLU A 51 4.17 20.64 -8.08
C GLU A 51 3.68 20.35 -6.65
N HIS A 52 3.27 19.12 -6.37
CA HIS A 52 2.86 18.64 -5.04
C HIS A 52 3.97 17.89 -4.29
N GLY A 53 5.16 17.77 -4.89
CA GLY A 53 6.33 17.16 -4.28
C GLY A 53 6.79 15.88 -4.98
N LYS A 54 7.62 15.11 -4.26
CA LYS A 54 8.26 13.88 -4.74
C LYS A 54 7.74 12.68 -3.97
N GLY A 55 7.56 11.55 -4.65
CA GLY A 55 7.17 10.32 -3.99
C GLY A 55 7.06 9.13 -4.95
N GLN A 56 6.39 8.09 -4.48
CA GLN A 56 6.12 6.88 -5.26
C GLN A 56 4.62 6.80 -5.57
N TYR A 57 4.29 6.62 -6.85
CA TYR A 57 2.91 6.39 -7.31
C TYR A 57 2.70 4.91 -7.58
N THR A 58 1.63 4.34 -7.03
CA THR A 58 1.22 2.97 -7.31
C THR A 58 -0.23 2.89 -7.74
N TYR A 59 -0.49 2.21 -8.85
CA TYR A 59 -1.83 1.84 -9.29
C TYR A 59 -1.99 0.32 -9.19
N LYS A 60 -3.00 -0.13 -8.44
CA LYS A 60 -3.23 -1.54 -8.14
C LYS A 60 -4.68 -1.91 -8.40
N ILE A 61 -4.90 -3.13 -8.88
CA ILE A 61 -6.22 -3.74 -9.04
C ILE A 61 -6.33 -4.86 -8.01
N TYR A 62 -7.41 -4.84 -7.22
CA TYR A 62 -7.73 -5.89 -6.26
C TYR A 62 -8.78 -6.80 -6.88
N HIS A 63 -8.41 -8.05 -7.10
CA HIS A 63 -9.28 -9.11 -7.62
C HIS A 63 -9.90 -9.84 -6.44
N PHE A 64 -11.22 -9.75 -6.31
CA PHE A 64 -12.02 -10.47 -5.32
C PHE A 64 -12.84 -11.53 -6.05
N GLN A 65 -12.71 -12.80 -5.69
CA GLN A 65 -13.69 -13.82 -6.00
C GLN A 65 -14.62 -13.98 -4.78
N SER A 66 -15.66 -14.79 -4.91
CA SER A 66 -16.70 -14.99 -3.89
C SER A 66 -16.78 -16.46 -3.52
#